data_AF-A0A7G1P7F0-F1
#
_entry.id   AF-A0A7G1P7F0-F1
#
_cell.length_a   1.000
_cell.length_b   1.000
_cell.length_c   1.000
_cell.angle_alpha   90.00
_cell.angle_beta   90.00
_cell.angle_gamma   90.00
#
_symmetry.space_group_name_H-M   'P 1'
#
loop_
_entity.id
_entity.type
_entity.pdbx_description
1 polymer ?
#
loop_
_entity_poly.entity_id
_entity_poly.type
_entity_poly.pdbx_seq_one_letter_code
_entity_poly.pdbx_strand_id
1 'polypeptide(L)'
;MRANKGRVPGNVDRIFSAGTSAGGALSALLGASGDSPIYDEYLLTTYMRPSATTYLAALSEADRKTYLAKNTFLTWDGKKATFTWADFLTHVGARKKDAPAFDLFPLPTDTSDTMTGDINNEFGLGTAPFRHFTLYSLRKDKGTSARLASDIPEKLRLMNPMYHLADKPNPGRTKHWWIRLGAADSDTSLTVSANLAAAANQLGDDVSHLYYWDAGHGANEDAGDFIAWIAKTSGYRP
;
A
#
# COMPACT_ATOMS: atom_id res chain seq x y z
N MET A 1 -1.13 -26.39 -2.98
CA MET A 1 -2.54 -26.43 -3.45
C MET A 1 -2.71 -27.03 -4.84
N ARG A 2 -2.19 -26.42 -5.91
CA ARG A 2 -2.39 -26.92 -7.31
C ARG A 2 -1.97 -28.38 -7.54
N ALA A 3 -0.84 -28.82 -6.97
CA ALA A 3 -0.38 -30.21 -7.07
C ALA A 3 -1.32 -31.26 -6.41
N ASN A 4 -2.29 -30.82 -5.60
CA ASN A 4 -3.26 -31.68 -4.92
C ASN A 4 -4.67 -31.58 -5.54
N LYS A 5 -4.78 -31.23 -6.84
CA LYS A 5 -6.06 -31.19 -7.56
C LYS A 5 -6.82 -32.51 -7.39
N GLY A 6 -8.09 -32.44 -6.99
CA GLY A 6 -8.94 -33.61 -6.71
C GLY A 6 -8.69 -34.30 -5.38
N ARG A 7 -7.69 -33.86 -4.58
CA ARG A 7 -7.42 -34.36 -3.22
C ARG A 7 -7.82 -33.37 -2.13
N VAL A 8 -7.88 -32.08 -2.46
CA VAL A 8 -8.38 -31.03 -1.58
C VAL A 8 -9.73 -30.51 -2.08
N PRO A 9 -10.69 -30.20 -1.20
CA PRO A 9 -11.93 -29.53 -1.58
C PRO A 9 -11.66 -28.18 -2.27
N GLY A 10 -12.56 -27.79 -3.16
CA GLY A 10 -12.50 -26.51 -3.87
C GLY A 10 -11.80 -26.57 -5.23
N ASN A 11 -11.72 -25.42 -5.89
CA ASN A 11 -11.13 -25.29 -7.22
C ASN A 11 -9.72 -24.68 -7.12
N VAL A 12 -8.69 -25.49 -7.35
CA VAL A 12 -7.28 -25.05 -7.30
C VAL A 12 -6.89 -24.07 -8.40
N ASP A 13 -7.76 -23.85 -9.39
CA ASP A 13 -7.62 -22.83 -10.42
C ASP A 13 -8.28 -21.49 -10.01
N ARG A 14 -8.93 -21.44 -8.83
CA ARG A 14 -9.59 -20.26 -8.25
C ARG A 14 -9.09 -20.01 -6.82
N ILE A 15 -7.82 -19.63 -6.71
CA ILE A 15 -7.19 -19.31 -5.42
C ILE A 15 -7.16 -17.80 -5.26
N PHE A 16 -7.69 -17.32 -4.14
CA PHE A 16 -7.62 -15.92 -3.73
C PHE A 16 -6.66 -15.81 -2.54
N SER A 17 -5.62 -14.99 -2.68
CA SER A 17 -4.72 -14.63 -1.59
C SER A 17 -5.14 -13.29 -1.00
N ALA A 18 -5.22 -13.20 0.33
CA ALA A 18 -5.51 -11.97 1.05
C ALA A 18 -4.46 -11.77 2.17
N GLY A 19 -4.12 -10.52 2.47
CA GLY A 19 -3.16 -10.17 3.50
C GLY A 19 -3.12 -8.66 3.75
N THR A 20 -2.61 -8.29 4.91
CA THR A 20 -2.54 -6.89 5.39
C THR A 20 -1.09 -6.54 5.71
N SER A 21 -0.70 -5.28 5.51
CA SER A 21 0.67 -4.79 5.78
C SER A 21 1.72 -5.57 4.98
N ALA A 22 2.80 -6.07 5.60
CA ALA A 22 3.76 -6.97 4.95
C ALA A 22 3.12 -8.24 4.34
N GLY A 23 1.98 -8.70 4.87
CA GLY A 23 1.22 -9.81 4.28
C GLY A 23 0.49 -9.42 2.98
N GLY A 24 0.22 -8.13 2.77
CA GLY A 24 -0.33 -7.56 1.53
C GLY A 24 0.72 -6.92 0.62
N ALA A 25 1.90 -6.63 1.14
CA ALA A 25 2.99 -5.94 0.47
C ALA A 25 4.25 -6.80 0.46
N LEU A 26 4.68 -7.25 -0.72
CA LEU A 26 6.07 -7.64 -0.91
C LEU A 26 6.85 -6.43 -1.46
N SER A 27 7.91 -6.08 -0.72
CA SER A 27 8.94 -5.05 -0.89
C SER A 27 8.66 -3.73 -1.62
N ALA A 28 8.76 -2.67 -0.80
CA ALA A 28 8.72 -1.24 -1.08
C ALA A 28 9.38 -0.77 -2.39
N LEU A 29 8.58 -0.12 -3.22
CA LEU A 29 9.06 0.93 -4.13
C LEU A 29 9.07 2.25 -3.35
N LEU A 30 10.23 2.68 -2.85
CA LEU A 30 10.40 4.09 -2.49
C LEU A 30 11.84 4.57 -2.64
N GLY A 31 11.94 5.71 -3.32
CA GLY A 31 13.17 6.46 -3.62
C GLY A 31 12.95 7.54 -4.69
N ALA A 32 11.97 7.37 -5.60
CA ALA A 32 11.73 8.31 -6.70
C ALA A 32 10.43 9.14 -6.60
N SER A 33 9.38 8.66 -5.91
CA SER A 33 8.04 9.29 -5.94
C SER A 33 7.37 9.54 -4.59
N GLY A 34 8.01 9.18 -3.47
CA GLY A 34 7.47 9.45 -2.14
C GLY A 34 7.33 10.95 -1.90
N ASP A 35 6.17 11.39 -1.44
CA ASP A 35 5.83 12.80 -1.20
C ASP A 35 6.05 13.71 -2.43
N SER A 36 6.01 13.15 -3.64
CA SER A 36 6.17 13.93 -4.85
C SER A 36 4.87 14.69 -5.17
N PRO A 37 4.92 16.03 -5.32
CA PRO A 37 3.72 16.85 -5.52
C PRO A 37 3.00 16.55 -6.85
N ILE A 38 3.63 15.81 -7.76
CA ILE A 38 3.02 15.37 -9.02
C ILE A 38 1.85 14.40 -8.80
N TYR A 39 1.77 13.75 -7.63
CA TYR A 39 0.68 12.83 -7.29
C TYR A 39 -0.47 13.50 -6.54
N ASP A 40 -0.29 14.70 -6.00
CA ASP A 40 -1.24 15.34 -5.08
C ASP A 40 -2.62 15.46 -5.72
N GLU A 41 -2.71 16.07 -6.91
CA GLU A 41 -3.98 16.26 -7.60
C GLU A 41 -4.59 14.91 -8.03
N TYR A 42 -3.76 13.97 -8.48
CA TYR A 42 -4.21 12.63 -8.87
C TYR A 42 -4.83 11.88 -7.68
N LEU A 43 -4.14 11.83 -6.54
CA LEU A 43 -4.62 11.18 -5.32
C LEU A 43 -5.87 11.88 -4.79
N LEU A 44 -5.87 13.21 -4.78
CA LEU A 44 -6.97 14.01 -4.26
C LEU A 44 -8.26 13.81 -5.06
N THR A 45 -8.18 13.86 -6.39
CA THR A 45 -9.35 13.77 -7.28
C THR A 45 -9.81 12.34 -7.52
N THR A 46 -8.88 11.40 -7.66
CA THR A 46 -9.20 10.00 -7.97
C THR A 46 -9.67 9.24 -6.73
N TYR A 47 -9.14 9.58 -5.56
CA TYR A 47 -9.33 8.76 -4.36
C TYR A 47 -9.86 9.51 -3.15
N MET A 48 -9.19 10.58 -2.70
CA MET A 48 -9.49 11.18 -1.40
C MET A 48 -10.86 11.85 -1.37
N ARG A 49 -11.17 12.73 -2.34
CA ARG A 49 -12.48 13.40 -2.39
C ARG A 49 -13.63 12.41 -2.64
N PRO A 50 -13.53 11.42 -3.56
CA PRO A 50 -14.55 10.39 -3.70
C PRO A 50 -14.77 9.55 -2.43
N SER A 51 -13.69 9.19 -1.73
CA SER A 51 -13.79 8.42 -0.49
C SER A 51 -14.45 9.23 0.64
N ALA A 52 -13.99 10.47 0.86
CA ALA A 52 -14.63 11.40 1.81
C ALA A 52 -16.11 11.65 1.48
N THR A 53 -16.43 11.78 0.19
CA THR A 53 -17.81 11.95 -0.28
C THR A 53 -18.67 10.74 0.09
N THR A 54 -18.16 9.53 -0.15
CA THR A 54 -18.86 8.29 0.19
C THR A 54 -19.07 8.18 1.69
N TYR A 55 -18.04 8.47 2.48
CA TYR A 55 -18.10 8.49 3.94
C TYR A 55 -19.17 9.46 4.45
N LEU A 56 -19.12 10.73 4.04
CA LEU A 56 -20.09 11.74 4.49
C LEU A 56 -21.51 11.40 4.04
N ALA A 57 -21.68 10.89 2.82
CA ALA A 57 -23.00 10.49 2.32
C ALA A 57 -23.63 9.36 3.15
N ALA A 58 -22.82 8.45 3.70
CA ALA A 58 -23.27 7.35 4.54
C ALA A 58 -23.64 7.76 5.97
N LEU A 59 -23.10 8.89 6.48
CA LEU A 59 -23.42 9.40 7.81
C LEU A 59 -24.88 9.89 7.90
N SER A 60 -25.47 9.74 9.10
CA SER A 60 -26.69 10.45 9.47
C SER A 60 -26.48 11.97 9.40
N GLU A 61 -27.56 12.75 9.28
CA GLU A 61 -27.45 14.21 9.26
C GLU A 61 -26.80 14.76 10.55
N ALA A 62 -27.16 14.19 11.70
CA ALA A 62 -26.61 14.58 13.00
C ALA A 62 -25.10 14.27 13.11
N ASP A 63 -24.69 13.07 12.69
CA ASP A 63 -23.28 12.66 12.72
C ASP A 63 -22.45 13.47 11.73
N ARG A 64 -22.98 13.69 10.52
CA ARG A 64 -22.34 14.53 9.51
C ARG A 64 -22.12 15.95 10.01
N LYS A 65 -23.13 16.55 10.66
CA LYS A 65 -23.01 17.90 11.24
C LYS A 65 -21.92 17.95 12.31
N THR A 66 -21.89 16.95 13.19
CA THR A 66 -20.84 16.83 14.22
C THR A 66 -19.45 16.66 13.60
N TYR A 67 -19.33 15.84 12.56
CA TYR A 67 -18.08 15.59 11.85
C TYR A 67 -17.56 16.85 11.17
N LEU A 68 -18.40 17.55 10.40
CA LEU A 68 -18.02 18.78 9.71
C LEU A 68 -17.67 19.92 10.67
N ALA A 69 -18.29 19.97 11.85
CA ALA A 69 -17.93 20.95 12.89
C ALA A 69 -16.52 20.71 13.47
N LYS A 70 -16.05 19.46 13.48
CA LYS A 70 -14.68 19.10 13.89
C LYS A 70 -13.66 19.25 12.77
N ASN A 71 -14.07 19.02 11.53
CA ASN A 71 -13.20 19.01 10.35
C ASN A 71 -13.50 20.22 9.44
N THR A 72 -13.24 21.43 9.93
CA THR A 72 -13.63 22.69 9.27
C THR A 72 -12.90 22.96 7.95
N PHE A 73 -11.82 22.23 7.66
CA PHE A 73 -11.12 22.26 6.38
C PHE A 73 -11.95 21.61 5.25
N LEU A 74 -12.90 20.75 5.60
CA LEU A 74 -13.71 20.01 4.66
C LEU A 74 -15.02 20.74 4.38
N THR A 75 -15.31 21.00 3.11
CA THR A 75 -16.60 21.53 2.65
C THR A 75 -17.47 20.41 2.11
N TRP A 76 -18.77 20.46 2.44
CA TRP A 76 -19.80 19.53 1.94
C TRP A 76 -20.97 20.31 1.34
N ASP A 77 -21.26 20.10 0.06
CA ASP A 77 -22.34 20.81 -0.66
C ASP A 77 -23.71 20.06 -0.64
N GLY A 78 -23.80 18.96 0.11
CA GLY A 78 -24.94 18.05 0.08
C GLY A 78 -24.74 16.82 -0.80
N LYS A 79 -23.71 16.81 -1.66
CA LYS A 79 -23.41 15.74 -2.61
C LYS A 79 -21.93 15.38 -2.69
N LYS A 80 -21.02 16.34 -2.50
CA LYS A 80 -19.57 16.17 -2.68
C LYS A 80 -18.78 16.83 -1.57
N ALA A 81 -17.72 16.14 -1.16
CA ALA A 81 -16.69 16.65 -0.28
C ALA A 81 -15.61 17.37 -1.07
N THR A 82 -15.18 18.55 -0.62
CA THR A 82 -14.06 19.29 -1.21
C THR A 82 -13.12 19.82 -0.14
N PHE A 83 -11.82 19.67 -0.39
CA PHE A 83 -10.70 20.11 0.43
C PHE A 83 -9.43 20.14 -0.43
N THR A 84 -8.37 20.80 0.01
CA THR A 84 -7.07 20.80 -0.67
C THR A 84 -6.18 19.64 -0.19
N TRP A 85 -5.10 19.35 -0.92
CA TRP A 85 -4.11 18.37 -0.46
C TRP A 85 -3.45 18.80 0.87
N ALA A 86 -3.17 20.09 1.04
CA ALA A 86 -2.61 20.61 2.30
C ALA A 86 -3.55 20.40 3.48
N ASP A 87 -4.86 20.58 3.27
CA ASP A 87 -5.87 20.30 4.28
C ASP A 87 -5.90 18.80 4.64
N PHE A 88 -5.84 17.94 3.62
CA PHE A 88 -5.77 16.50 3.81
C PHE A 88 -4.53 16.07 4.61
N LEU A 89 -3.35 16.59 4.30
CA LEU A 89 -2.13 16.30 5.07
C LEU A 89 -2.25 16.77 6.52
N THR A 90 -2.84 17.94 6.74
CA THR A 90 -3.11 18.46 8.09
C THR A 90 -4.05 17.55 8.86
N HIS A 91 -5.06 16.99 8.18
CA HIS A 91 -6.03 16.05 8.75
C HIS A 91 -5.42 14.70 9.11
N VAL A 92 -4.61 14.11 8.22
CA VAL A 92 -3.91 12.84 8.48
C VAL A 92 -2.93 12.98 9.65
N GLY A 93 -2.35 14.18 9.81
CA GLY A 93 -1.55 14.54 10.97
C GLY A 93 -0.06 14.30 10.78
N ALA A 94 0.65 14.09 11.90
CA ALA A 94 2.10 14.03 11.90
C ALA A 94 2.64 12.80 11.14
N ARG A 95 3.79 12.99 10.49
CA ARG A 95 4.57 11.91 9.86
C ARG A 95 4.85 10.80 10.89
N LYS A 96 4.55 9.55 10.52
CA LYS A 96 4.74 8.38 11.38
C LYS A 96 6.20 7.94 11.53
N LYS A 97 6.97 7.95 10.44
CA LYS A 97 8.33 7.39 10.37
C LYS A 97 9.38 8.46 10.10
N ASP A 98 10.57 8.28 10.66
CA ASP A 98 11.72 9.13 10.39
C ASP A 98 12.21 9.00 8.94
N ALA A 99 13.14 9.88 8.55
CA ALA A 99 13.79 9.82 7.26
C ALA A 99 15.21 9.23 7.41
N PRO A 100 15.53 8.11 6.73
CA PRO A 100 14.70 7.37 5.77
C PRO A 100 13.71 6.41 6.46
N ALA A 101 12.51 6.27 5.87
CA ALA A 101 11.39 5.56 6.50
C ALA A 101 11.45 4.02 6.44
N PHE A 102 12.49 3.43 5.83
CA PHE A 102 12.57 1.98 5.63
C PHE A 102 14.00 1.44 5.71
N ASP A 103 14.96 2.06 5.00
CA ASP A 103 16.38 1.63 5.04
C ASP A 103 17.15 2.54 5.99
N LEU A 104 17.15 2.21 7.28
CA LEU A 104 17.71 3.09 8.32
C LEU A 104 19.22 3.30 8.16
N PHE A 105 19.70 4.48 8.58
CA PHE A 105 21.10 4.70 8.89
C PHE A 105 21.20 5.55 10.18
N PRO A 106 22.02 5.13 11.17
CA PRO A 106 22.76 3.86 11.21
C PRO A 106 21.81 2.65 11.22
N LEU A 107 22.32 1.47 10.86
CA LEU A 107 21.54 0.22 10.96
C LEU A 107 21.12 -0.03 12.42
N PRO A 108 19.98 -0.72 12.64
CA PRO A 108 19.57 -1.15 13.97
C PRO A 108 20.61 -2.03 14.65
N THR A 109 20.65 -1.97 15.98
CA THR A 109 21.52 -2.81 16.81
C THR A 109 20.81 -4.03 17.38
N ASP A 110 19.48 -4.06 17.35
CA ASP A 110 18.66 -5.20 17.78
C ASP A 110 17.33 -5.22 17.00
N THR A 111 16.55 -6.28 17.21
CA THR A 111 15.24 -6.50 16.56
C THR A 111 14.08 -5.94 17.39
N SER A 112 14.33 -5.07 18.37
CA SER A 112 13.27 -4.48 19.20
C SER A 112 12.61 -3.26 18.53
N ASP A 113 13.26 -2.67 17.52
CA ASP A 113 12.64 -1.69 16.61
C ASP A 113 11.76 -2.41 15.56
N THR A 114 10.49 -2.57 15.92
CA THR A 114 9.49 -3.37 15.22
C THR A 114 8.78 -2.66 14.06
N MET A 115 9.18 -1.44 13.69
CA MET A 115 8.53 -0.73 12.57
C MET A 115 9.45 -0.35 11.42
N THR A 116 10.74 -0.09 11.68
CA THR A 116 11.68 0.29 10.62
C THR A 116 12.89 -0.65 10.54
N GLY A 117 13.43 -1.07 11.68
CA GLY A 117 14.51 -2.06 11.73
C GLY A 117 14.15 -3.42 11.10
N ASP A 118 12.87 -3.80 11.14
CA ASP A 118 12.36 -5.04 10.55
C ASP A 118 12.60 -5.15 9.04
N ILE A 119 12.62 -4.03 8.30
CA ILE A 119 12.86 -4.10 6.84
C ILE A 119 14.33 -4.33 6.55
N ASN A 120 15.24 -3.70 7.29
CA ASN A 120 16.66 -4.05 7.19
C ASN A 120 16.92 -5.52 7.58
N ASN A 121 16.13 -6.07 8.51
CA ASN A 121 16.19 -7.47 8.94
C ASN A 121 15.73 -8.45 7.84
N GLU A 122 14.66 -8.11 7.12
CA GLU A 122 14.20 -8.86 5.94
C GLU A 122 15.30 -9.04 4.89
N PHE A 123 16.20 -8.05 4.80
CA PHE A 123 17.37 -8.12 3.92
C PHE A 123 18.60 -8.75 4.57
N GLY A 124 18.56 -9.26 5.79
CA GLY A 124 19.66 -9.96 6.48
C GLY A 124 20.23 -11.17 5.74
N LEU A 125 21.40 -11.65 6.20
CA LEU A 125 22.02 -12.89 5.73
C LEU A 125 22.94 -13.50 6.79
N GLY A 126 22.70 -14.76 7.15
CA GLY A 126 23.52 -15.50 8.10
C GLY A 126 23.57 -14.79 9.46
N THR A 127 24.77 -14.41 9.90
CA THR A 127 24.99 -13.70 11.17
C THR A 127 24.88 -12.18 11.06
N ALA A 128 24.56 -11.63 9.88
CA ALA A 128 24.32 -10.21 9.67
C ALA A 128 22.81 -9.98 9.57
N PRO A 129 22.11 -9.73 10.69
CA PRO A 129 20.65 -9.61 10.69
C PRO A 129 20.19 -8.41 9.88
N PHE A 130 20.87 -7.27 9.95
CA PHE A 130 20.48 -6.05 9.26
C PHE A 130 21.40 -5.77 8.09
N ARG A 131 20.85 -5.58 6.90
CA ARG A 131 21.60 -5.11 5.72
C ARG A 131 20.86 -3.95 5.06
N HIS A 132 21.63 -3.00 4.51
CA HIS A 132 21.07 -1.97 3.66
C HIS A 132 20.59 -2.56 2.34
N PHE A 133 19.53 -1.98 1.79
CA PHE A 133 18.95 -2.36 0.51
C PHE A 133 18.85 -1.19 -0.48
N THR A 134 19.25 0.01 -0.06
CA THR A 134 19.40 1.18 -0.92
C THR A 134 20.85 1.66 -0.92
N LEU A 135 21.33 2.13 -2.08
CA LEU A 135 22.66 2.74 -2.16
C LEU A 135 22.73 4.06 -1.36
N TYR A 136 21.60 4.74 -1.18
CA TYR A 136 21.55 6.00 -0.43
C TYR A 136 21.92 5.79 1.04
N SER A 137 21.16 4.96 1.76
CA SER A 137 21.39 4.71 3.18
C SER A 137 22.72 4.03 3.43
N LEU A 138 23.10 3.06 2.59
CA LEU A 138 24.41 2.43 2.68
C LEU A 138 25.56 3.44 2.58
N ARG A 139 25.49 4.39 1.64
CA ARG A 139 26.57 5.37 1.47
C ARG A 139 26.56 6.45 2.54
N LYS A 140 25.40 6.72 3.15
CA LYS A 140 25.31 7.56 4.36
C LYS A 140 25.96 6.90 5.56
N ASP A 141 25.80 5.59 5.72
CA ASP A 141 26.36 4.83 6.85
C ASP A 141 27.84 4.45 6.65
N LYS A 142 28.23 4.02 5.44
CA LYS A 142 29.53 3.40 5.14
C LYS A 142 30.43 4.18 4.18
N GLY A 143 29.98 5.34 3.69
CA GLY A 143 30.74 6.20 2.77
C GLY A 143 30.44 5.96 1.28
N THR A 144 30.87 6.91 0.45
CA THR A 144 30.43 7.04 -0.97
C THR A 144 30.88 5.90 -1.89
N SER A 145 31.99 5.23 -1.56
CA SER A 145 32.52 4.09 -2.34
C SER A 145 31.77 2.78 -2.07
N ALA A 146 30.90 2.73 -1.05
CA ALA A 146 30.18 1.53 -0.68
C ALA A 146 29.30 0.99 -1.83
N ARG A 147 29.10 -0.32 -1.82
CA ARG A 147 28.30 -1.09 -2.78
C ARG A 147 27.37 -2.01 -2.00
N LEU A 148 26.14 -2.13 -2.45
CA LEU A 148 25.20 -3.10 -1.89
C LEU A 148 25.81 -4.51 -1.98
N ALA A 149 25.46 -5.38 -1.03
CA ALA A 149 25.79 -6.79 -1.11
C ALA A 149 25.28 -7.37 -2.43
N SER A 150 26.05 -8.27 -3.05
CA SER A 150 25.83 -8.69 -4.45
C SER A 150 24.49 -9.38 -4.69
N ASP A 151 23.88 -9.98 -3.67
CA ASP A 151 22.59 -10.65 -3.71
C ASP A 151 21.38 -9.68 -3.62
N ILE A 152 21.57 -8.50 -3.03
CA ILE A 152 20.50 -7.54 -2.76
C ILE A 152 19.75 -7.10 -4.03
N PRO A 153 20.42 -6.74 -5.14
CA PRO A 153 19.71 -6.32 -6.34
C PRO A 153 18.75 -7.38 -6.89
N GLU A 154 19.14 -8.66 -6.86
CA GLU A 154 18.27 -9.74 -7.33
C GLU A 154 17.14 -10.01 -6.34
N LYS A 155 17.44 -9.99 -5.03
CA LYS A 155 16.42 -10.13 -3.98
C LYS A 155 15.34 -9.05 -4.11
N LEU A 156 15.73 -7.79 -4.36
CA LEU A 156 14.80 -6.69 -4.61
C LEU A 156 13.91 -6.91 -5.83
N ARG A 157 14.46 -7.41 -6.94
CA ARG A 157 13.65 -7.73 -8.14
C ARG A 157 12.63 -8.82 -7.87
N LEU A 158 13.05 -9.89 -7.19
CA LEU A 158 12.16 -11.01 -6.86
C LEU A 158 11.03 -10.56 -5.94
N MET A 159 11.34 -9.67 -4.99
CA MET A 159 10.39 -9.26 -3.95
C MET A 159 9.55 -8.03 -4.29
N ASN A 160 9.82 -7.32 -5.38
CA ASN A 160 9.08 -6.10 -5.74
C ASN A 160 8.02 -6.40 -6.84
N PRO A 161 6.71 -6.30 -6.55
CA PRO A 161 5.63 -6.49 -7.52
C PRO A 161 5.78 -5.61 -8.76
N MET A 162 6.33 -4.41 -8.63
CA MET A 162 6.54 -3.51 -9.77
C MET A 162 7.56 -4.05 -10.77
N TYR A 163 8.50 -4.90 -10.35
CA TYR A 163 9.35 -5.61 -11.30
C TYR A 163 8.53 -6.54 -12.19
N HIS A 164 7.55 -7.24 -11.61
CA HIS A 164 6.69 -8.20 -12.32
C HIS A 164 5.50 -7.56 -13.06
N LEU A 165 5.28 -6.26 -12.89
CA LEU A 165 4.21 -5.50 -13.54
C LEU A 165 4.74 -4.47 -14.54
N ALA A 166 5.85 -3.79 -14.25
CA ALA A 166 6.36 -2.69 -15.06
C ALA A 166 7.67 -3.04 -15.79
N ASP A 167 8.66 -3.63 -15.10
CA ASP A 167 9.98 -3.91 -15.70
C ASP A 167 9.94 -5.17 -16.58
N LYS A 168 9.55 -6.30 -15.99
CA LYS A 168 9.35 -7.59 -16.67
C LYS A 168 7.95 -8.13 -16.40
N PRO A 169 6.94 -7.64 -17.13
CA PRO A 169 5.56 -8.07 -16.96
C PRO A 169 5.42 -9.59 -17.02
N ASN A 170 5.00 -10.21 -15.91
CA ASN A 170 4.79 -11.65 -15.85
C ASN A 170 3.45 -11.99 -16.55
N PRO A 171 3.44 -12.80 -17.63
CA PRO A 171 2.21 -13.17 -18.31
C PRO A 171 1.29 -14.06 -17.44
N GLY A 172 1.86 -14.83 -16.51
CA GLY A 172 1.16 -15.74 -15.60
C GLY A 172 0.61 -15.11 -14.32
N ARG A 173 0.69 -13.78 -14.17
CA ARG A 173 0.12 -13.04 -13.01
C ARG A 173 -1.41 -13.16 -12.93
N THR A 174 -1.97 -12.85 -11.76
CA THR A 174 -3.43 -12.66 -11.62
C THR A 174 -3.92 -11.52 -12.51
N LYS A 175 -5.16 -11.64 -13.00
CA LYS A 175 -5.85 -10.59 -13.78
C LYS A 175 -6.89 -9.83 -12.97
N HIS A 176 -7.04 -10.16 -11.69
CA HIS A 176 -8.04 -9.59 -10.80
C HIS A 176 -7.36 -9.15 -9.51
N TRP A 177 -7.51 -7.86 -9.18
CA TRP A 177 -6.85 -7.20 -8.06
C TRP A 177 -7.88 -6.50 -7.17
N TRP A 178 -7.80 -6.75 -5.86
CA TRP A 178 -8.57 -6.05 -4.84
C TRP A 178 -7.59 -5.39 -3.87
N ILE A 179 -7.45 -4.07 -3.97
CA ILE A 179 -6.45 -3.29 -3.25
C ILE A 179 -7.17 -2.27 -2.37
N ARG A 180 -6.82 -2.24 -1.09
CA ARG A 180 -7.41 -1.36 -0.08
C ARG A 180 -6.33 -0.76 0.81
N LEU A 181 -6.49 0.51 1.17
CA LEU A 181 -5.60 1.20 2.11
C LEU A 181 -6.39 2.25 2.90
N GLY A 182 -6.08 2.44 4.17
CA GLY A 182 -6.65 3.55 4.94
C GLY A 182 -6.13 4.89 4.42
N ALA A 183 -6.97 5.91 4.27
CA ALA A 183 -6.52 7.24 3.88
C ALA A 183 -5.66 7.90 4.97
N ALA A 184 -5.84 7.50 6.24
CA ALA A 184 -4.99 7.89 7.36
C ALA A 184 -3.89 6.86 7.68
N ASP A 185 -3.71 5.83 6.83
CA ASP A 185 -2.59 4.89 6.94
C ASP A 185 -1.29 5.58 6.50
N SER A 186 -0.39 5.78 7.48
CA SER A 186 0.90 6.44 7.29
C SER A 186 2.08 5.47 7.46
N ASP A 187 1.85 4.15 7.43
CA ASP A 187 2.92 3.13 7.46
C ASP A 187 3.74 3.11 6.17
N THR A 188 3.12 3.54 5.06
CA THR A 188 3.76 3.78 3.76
C THR A 188 3.04 4.93 3.03
N SER A 189 3.65 5.46 1.98
CA SER A 189 3.01 6.49 1.15
C SER A 189 1.82 5.90 0.39
N LEU A 190 0.68 6.62 0.36
CA LEU A 190 -0.49 6.28 -0.45
C LEU A 190 -0.11 6.04 -1.93
N THR A 191 0.90 6.74 -2.44
CA THR A 191 1.39 6.54 -3.82
C THR A 191 1.81 5.09 -4.12
N VAL A 192 2.19 4.29 -3.12
CA VAL A 192 2.61 2.89 -3.32
C VAL A 192 1.45 2.04 -3.83
N SER A 193 0.29 2.09 -3.18
CA SER A 193 -0.87 1.31 -3.64
C SER A 193 -1.45 1.88 -4.94
N ALA A 194 -1.42 3.21 -5.11
CA ALA A 194 -1.83 3.86 -6.36
C ALA A 194 -0.98 3.43 -7.56
N ASN A 195 0.35 3.37 -7.41
CA ASN A 195 1.26 2.93 -8.48
C ASN A 195 1.08 1.45 -8.81
N LEU A 196 0.86 0.61 -7.80
CA LEU A 196 0.57 -0.81 -8.01
C LEU A 196 -0.73 -1.00 -8.82
N ALA A 197 -1.80 -0.29 -8.41
CA ALA A 197 -3.08 -0.33 -9.10
C ALA A 197 -2.97 0.18 -10.54
N ALA A 198 -2.26 1.30 -10.76
CA ALA A 198 -2.04 1.87 -12.08
C ALA A 198 -1.25 0.91 -12.99
N ALA A 199 -0.19 0.28 -12.49
CA ALA A 199 0.62 -0.66 -13.27
C ALA A 199 -0.17 -1.91 -13.67
N ALA A 200 -0.97 -2.48 -12.76
CA ALA A 200 -1.86 -3.60 -13.08
C ALA A 200 -2.92 -3.19 -14.12
N ASN A 201 -3.55 -2.02 -13.95
CA ASN A 201 -4.55 -1.50 -14.88
C ASN A 201 -3.97 -1.24 -16.28
N GLN A 202 -2.74 -0.71 -16.38
CA GLN A 202 -2.04 -0.48 -17.66
C GLN A 202 -1.79 -1.78 -18.42
N LEU A 203 -1.68 -2.91 -17.72
CA LEU A 203 -1.54 -4.22 -18.32
C LEU A 203 -2.88 -4.87 -18.72
N GLY A 204 -4.00 -4.15 -18.58
CA GLY A 204 -5.35 -4.61 -18.89
C GLY A 204 -5.97 -5.53 -17.84
N ASP A 205 -5.44 -5.54 -16.61
CA ASP A 205 -6.01 -6.32 -15.52
C ASP A 205 -7.25 -5.61 -14.93
N ASP A 206 -8.16 -6.37 -14.34
CA ASP A 206 -9.32 -5.87 -13.59
C ASP A 206 -8.88 -5.47 -12.17
N VAL A 207 -8.93 -4.17 -11.88
CA VAL A 207 -8.40 -3.59 -10.63
C VAL A 207 -9.50 -2.84 -9.88
N SER A 208 -9.84 -3.35 -8.70
CA SER A 208 -10.61 -2.63 -7.69
C SER A 208 -9.65 -2.01 -6.67
N HIS A 209 -9.44 -0.69 -6.73
CA HIS A 209 -8.60 0.04 -5.78
C HIS A 209 -9.39 1.15 -5.09
N LEU A 210 -9.34 1.18 -3.77
CA LEU A 210 -10.05 2.17 -2.96
C LEU A 210 -9.27 2.50 -1.68
N TYR A 211 -9.37 3.76 -1.25
CA TYR A 211 -8.93 4.18 0.07
C TYR A 211 -10.13 4.37 0.98
N TYR A 212 -10.03 3.92 2.23
CA TYR A 212 -11.06 4.17 3.24
C TYR A 212 -10.80 5.51 3.91
N TRP A 213 -11.73 6.45 3.77
CA TRP A 213 -11.63 7.76 4.42
C TRP A 213 -11.52 7.58 5.95
N ASP A 214 -10.62 8.33 6.58
CA ASP A 214 -10.29 8.28 8.02
C ASP A 214 -9.79 6.96 8.59
N ALA A 215 -9.81 5.88 7.82
CA ALA A 215 -9.32 4.59 8.32
C ALA A 215 -7.80 4.59 8.39
N GLY A 216 -7.27 3.94 9.44
CA GLY A 216 -5.85 3.76 9.66
C GLY A 216 -5.31 2.43 9.12
N HIS A 217 -4.14 2.04 9.62
CA HIS A 217 -3.46 0.84 9.18
C HIS A 217 -4.27 -0.44 9.42
N GLY A 218 -4.37 -1.27 8.38
CA GLY A 218 -5.05 -2.57 8.44
C GLY A 218 -6.57 -2.52 8.44
N ALA A 219 -7.16 -1.38 8.09
CA ALA A 219 -8.61 -1.25 7.90
C ALA A 219 -9.17 -2.27 6.89
N ASN A 220 -10.35 -2.80 7.20
CA ASN A 220 -11.07 -3.78 6.38
C ASN A 220 -12.58 -3.52 6.45
N GLU A 221 -12.99 -2.34 5.99
CA GLU A 221 -14.36 -1.83 6.17
C GLU A 221 -15.37 -2.42 5.18
N ASP A 222 -14.90 -3.03 4.08
CA ASP A 222 -15.75 -3.51 2.98
C ASP A 222 -15.68 -5.03 2.76
N ALA A 223 -15.44 -5.82 3.82
CA ALA A 223 -15.29 -7.28 3.72
C ALA A 223 -16.48 -7.98 3.01
N GLY A 224 -17.70 -7.45 3.15
CA GLY A 224 -18.87 -7.93 2.42
C GLY A 224 -18.75 -7.73 0.90
N ASP A 225 -18.26 -6.56 0.47
CA ASP A 225 -18.02 -6.27 -0.94
C ASP A 225 -16.87 -7.10 -1.50
N PHE A 226 -15.84 -7.39 -0.69
CA PHE A 226 -14.78 -8.31 -1.06
C PHE A 226 -15.32 -9.72 -1.35
N ILE A 227 -16.20 -10.25 -0.49
CA ILE A 227 -16.84 -11.55 -0.71
C ILE A 227 -17.72 -11.51 -1.98
N ALA A 228 -18.47 -10.44 -2.20
CA ALA A 228 -19.27 -10.26 -3.41
C ALA A 228 -18.40 -10.20 -4.67
N TRP A 229 -17.25 -9.52 -4.60
CA TRP A 229 -16.27 -9.45 -5.69
C TRP A 229 -15.64 -10.83 -5.98
N ILE A 230 -15.33 -11.62 -4.95
CA ILE A 230 -14.88 -13.02 -5.12
C ILE A 230 -15.94 -13.83 -5.86
N ALA A 231 -17.21 -13.74 -5.44
CA ALA A 231 -18.31 -14.47 -6.07
C ALA A 231 -18.46 -14.08 -7.55
N LYS A 232 -18.44 -12.79 -7.86
CA LYS A 232 -18.49 -12.26 -9.23
C LYS A 232 -17.31 -12.75 -10.08
N THR A 233 -16.09 -12.60 -9.58
CA THR A 233 -14.84 -12.91 -10.30
C THR A 233 -14.68 -14.40 -10.54
N SER A 234 -15.01 -15.22 -9.54
CA SER A 234 -14.93 -16.68 -9.65
C SER A 234 -16.09 -17.27 -10.46
N GLY A 235 -17.19 -16.54 -10.66
CA GLY A 235 -18.45 -17.08 -11.19
C GLY A 235 -19.10 -18.11 -10.25
N TYR A 236 -18.70 -18.16 -8.98
CA TYR A 236 -19.31 -19.02 -7.97
C TYR A 236 -20.52 -18.32 -7.35
N ARG A 237 -21.69 -18.97 -7.40
CA ARG A 237 -22.86 -18.58 -6.63
C ARG A 237 -23.11 -19.69 -5.59
N PRO A 238 -23.28 -19.35 -4.30
CA PRO A 238 -23.59 -20.33 -3.26
C PRO A 238 -24.85 -21.14 -3.56
#